data_AF-A0A1I2KBJ3-F1
#
_entry.id   AF-A0A1I2KBJ3-F1
#
_cell.length_a   1.000
_cell.length_b   1.000
_cell.length_c   1.000
_cell.angle_alpha   90.00
_cell.angle_beta   90.00
_cell.angle_gamma   90.00
#
_symmetry.space_group_name_H-M   'P 1'
#
loop_
_entity.id
_entity.type
_entity.pdbx_description
1 polymer ?
#
loop_
_entity_poly.entity_id
_entity_poly.type
_entity_poly.pdbx_seq_one_letter_code
_entity_poly.pdbx_strand_id
1 'polypeptide(L)'
;MLKVLNLLTLFLYLVLSLNLKAQSSDSLKEERPQLIDIFKNATFHGHIRNFYMNTINRGDLKDYYTNASGGAIGFTTGNFKGFEVGVKGIFTYKLLAVIWVLRMR
;
A
#
# COMPACT_ATOMS: atom_id res chain seq x y z
N MET A 1 16.13 25.55 -46.41
CA MET A 1 16.18 24.16 -46.89
C MET A 1 17.19 23.30 -46.11
N LEU A 2 18.48 23.71 -46.02
CA LEU A 2 19.52 22.94 -45.32
C LEU A 2 19.24 22.68 -43.82
N LYS A 3 18.68 23.67 -43.09
CA LYS A 3 18.31 23.51 -41.68
C LYS A 3 17.22 22.47 -41.44
N VAL A 4 16.24 22.38 -42.36
CA VAL A 4 15.14 21.40 -42.29
C VAL A 4 15.68 20.00 -42.55
N LEU A 5 16.61 19.85 -43.50
CA LEU A 5 17.26 18.58 -43.81
C LEU A 5 18.08 18.06 -42.62
N ASN A 6 18.82 18.93 -41.93
CA ASN A 6 19.58 18.56 -40.72
C ASN A 6 18.69 18.17 -39.54
N LEU A 7 17.52 18.78 -39.42
CA LEU A 7 16.55 18.41 -38.38
C LEU A 7 15.96 17.02 -38.65
N LEU A 8 15.72 16.70 -39.93
CA LEU A 8 15.18 15.42 -40.36
C LEU A 8 16.19 14.28 -40.17
N THR A 9 17.48 14.52 -40.44
CA THR A 9 18.54 13.55 -40.16
C THR A 9 18.73 13.33 -38.66
N LEU A 10 18.67 14.37 -37.83
CA LEU A 10 18.73 14.24 -36.37
C LEU A 10 17.56 13.39 -35.84
N PHE A 11 16.35 13.62 -36.35
CA PHE A 11 15.17 12.83 -36.00
C PHE A 11 15.33 11.36 -36.39
N LEU A 12 15.91 11.08 -37.56
CA LEU A 12 16.18 9.72 -38.01
C LEU A 12 17.17 9.00 -37.08
N TYR A 13 18.25 9.66 -36.66
CA TYR A 13 19.20 9.11 -35.67
C TYR A 13 18.53 8.80 -34.33
N LEU A 14 17.62 9.68 -33.87
CA LEU A 14 16.87 9.48 -32.63
C LEU A 14 15.99 8.23 -32.70
N VAL A 15 15.24 8.05 -33.79
CA VAL A 15 14.36 6.89 -33.99
C VAL A 15 15.15 5.58 -34.09
N LEU A 16 16.29 5.60 -34.78
CA LEU A 16 17.19 4.44 -34.89
C LEU A 16 17.79 4.04 -33.52
N SER A 17 18.07 5.00 -32.64
CA SER A 17 18.63 4.74 -31.31
C SER A 17 17.69 3.99 -30.36
N LEU A 18 16.37 4.12 -30.56
CA LEU A 18 15.35 3.44 -29.73
C LEU A 18 15.32 1.93 -29.97
N ASN A 19 15.59 1.50 -31.22
CA ASN A 19 15.57 0.08 -31.59
C ASN A 19 16.73 -0.72 -30.96
N LEU A 20 17.88 -0.07 -30.75
CA LEU A 20 19.05 -0.68 -30.10
C LEU A 20 18.80 -1.05 -28.63
N LYS A 21 17.95 -0.30 -27.92
CA LYS A 21 17.58 -0.59 -26.52
C LYS A 21 16.61 -1.77 -26.41
N ALA A 22 15.79 -2.01 -27.44
CA ALA A 22 14.82 -3.10 -27.47
C ALA A 22 15.46 -4.48 -27.75
N GLN A 23 16.68 -4.50 -28.32
CA GLN A 23 17.43 -5.73 -28.63
C GLN A 23 18.52 -6.04 -27.60
N SER A 24 18.36 -5.57 -26.35
CA SER A 24 19.13 -6.14 -25.24
C SER A 24 18.59 -7.54 -25.00
N SER A 25 19.29 -8.53 -25.54
CA SER A 25 19.04 -9.93 -25.22
C SER A 25 19.40 -10.15 -23.76
N ASP A 26 18.42 -10.01 -22.87
CA ASP A 26 18.48 -10.66 -21.57
C ASP A 26 18.70 -12.15 -21.84
N SER A 27 19.94 -12.59 -21.66
CA SER A 27 20.28 -14.00 -21.63
C SER A 27 19.31 -14.65 -20.65
N LEU A 28 18.46 -15.57 -21.14
CA LEU A 28 17.55 -16.37 -20.33
C LEU A 28 18.37 -17.19 -19.35
N LYS A 29 18.78 -16.58 -18.24
CA LYS A 29 19.17 -17.32 -17.06
C LYS A 29 17.89 -18.01 -16.62
N GLU A 30 17.91 -19.33 -16.55
CA GLU A 30 16.90 -20.06 -15.78
C GLU A 30 16.93 -19.51 -14.35
N GLU A 31 16.08 -18.53 -14.07
CA GLU A 31 15.87 -18.03 -12.72
C GLU A 31 15.14 -19.12 -11.95
N ARG A 32 15.92 -20.01 -11.34
CA ARG A 32 15.38 -20.95 -10.36
C ARG A 32 14.83 -20.10 -9.21
N PRO A 33 13.52 -20.17 -8.91
CA PRO A 33 12.93 -19.33 -7.88
C PRO A 33 13.59 -19.67 -6.55
N GLN A 34 14.32 -18.70 -6.00
CA GLN A 34 14.98 -18.85 -4.71
C GLN A 34 13.98 -18.51 -3.60
N LEU A 35 14.19 -19.06 -2.41
CA LEU A 35 13.35 -18.77 -1.25
C LEU A 35 13.26 -17.26 -0.95
N ILE A 36 14.31 -16.50 -1.29
CA ILE A 36 14.34 -15.05 -1.13
C ILE A 36 13.34 -14.33 -2.03
N ASP A 37 13.03 -14.88 -3.21
CA ASP A 37 12.13 -14.27 -4.18
C ASP A 37 10.67 -14.30 -3.70
N ILE A 38 10.34 -15.24 -2.80
CA ILE A 38 9.06 -15.33 -2.08
C ILE A 38 8.85 -14.08 -1.20
N PHE A 39 9.91 -13.58 -0.56
CA PHE A 39 9.85 -12.39 0.27
C PHE A 39 9.96 -11.09 -0.55
N LYS A 40 10.68 -11.10 -1.69
CA LYS A 40 10.73 -9.95 -2.60
C LYS A 40 9.38 -9.64 -3.24
N ASN A 41 8.61 -10.68 -3.57
CA ASN A 41 7.29 -10.55 -4.18
C ASN A 41 6.15 -10.49 -3.14
N ALA A 42 6.50 -10.29 -1.86
CA ALA A 42 5.50 -10.20 -0.81
C ALA A 42 4.74 -8.86 -0.86
N THR A 43 3.49 -8.89 -0.42
CA THR A 43 2.60 -7.73 -0.40
C THR A 43 2.20 -7.37 1.03
N PHE A 44 2.25 -6.08 1.34
CA PHE A 44 1.71 -5.52 2.58
C PHE A 44 0.34 -4.91 2.30
N HIS A 45 -0.60 -5.15 3.20
CA HIS A 45 -1.94 -4.57 3.13
C HIS A 45 -2.37 -4.16 4.53
N GLY A 46 -3.22 -3.15 4.60
CA GLY A 46 -3.67 -2.67 5.90
C GLY A 46 -4.64 -1.52 5.77
N HIS A 47 -5.27 -1.22 6.90
CA HIS A 47 -6.10 -0.04 7.05
C HIS A 47 -6.02 0.46 8.47
N ILE A 48 -6.12 1.78 8.62
CA ILE A 48 -6.26 2.44 9.90
C ILE A 48 -7.70 2.93 9.98
N ARG A 49 -8.31 2.78 11.16
CA ARG A 49 -9.67 3.23 11.40
C ARG A 49 -9.76 3.92 12.75
N ASN A 50 -10.40 5.08 12.73
CA ASN A 50 -10.80 5.79 13.93
C ASN A 50 -12.30 5.63 14.15
N PHE A 51 -12.70 5.42 15.40
CA PHE A 51 -14.08 5.29 15.85
C PHE A 51 -14.35 6.35 16.91
N TYR A 52 -15.33 7.20 16.66
CA TYR A 52 -15.87 8.13 17.64
C TYR A 52 -17.28 7.70 18.00
N MET A 53 -17.55 7.60 19.30
CA MET A 53 -18.85 7.22 19.85
C MET A 53 -19.29 8.28 20.85
N ASN A 54 -20.53 8.73 20.69
CA ASN A 54 -21.23 9.63 21.60
C ASN A 54 -22.62 9.04 21.85
N THR A 55 -22.88 8.66 23.09
CA THR A 55 -24.16 8.09 23.50
C THR A 55 -24.73 8.95 24.63
N ILE A 56 -25.87 9.58 24.35
CA ILE A 56 -26.63 10.37 25.31
C ILE A 56 -27.79 9.51 25.80
N ASN A 57 -27.81 9.21 27.09
CA ASN A 57 -28.81 8.36 27.72
C ASN A 57 -29.90 9.19 28.41
N ARG A 58 -31.08 8.60 28.58
CA ARG A 58 -32.24 9.27 29.17
C ARG A 58 -32.15 9.31 30.70
N GLY A 59 -32.53 10.45 31.28
CA GLY A 59 -32.66 10.60 32.74
C GLY A 59 -31.30 10.58 33.43
N ASP A 60 -31.20 9.81 34.51
CA ASP A 60 -30.00 9.72 35.36
C ASP A 60 -29.00 8.66 34.89
N LEU A 61 -29.24 8.06 33.71
CA LEU A 61 -28.28 7.17 33.08
C LEU A 61 -27.04 7.95 32.62
N LYS A 62 -25.89 7.28 32.67
CA LYS A 62 -24.60 7.87 32.37
C LYS A 62 -24.39 8.04 30.87
N ASP A 63 -23.95 9.22 30.45
CA ASP A 63 -23.57 9.48 29.07
C ASP A 63 -22.15 8.95 28.79
N TYR A 64 -21.91 8.49 27.56
CA TYR A 64 -20.63 7.89 27.16
C TYR A 64 -20.03 8.60 25.95
N TYR A 65 -18.77 8.99 26.09
CA TYR A 65 -17.96 9.54 25.02
C TYR A 65 -16.68 8.73 24.90
N THR A 66 -16.41 8.19 23.72
CA THR A 66 -15.21 7.39 23.47
C THR A 66 -14.65 7.69 22.09
N ASN A 67 -13.33 7.78 22.03
CA ASN A 67 -12.55 7.77 20.81
C ASN A 67 -11.58 6.58 20.89
N ALA A 68 -11.65 5.71 19.88
CA ALA A 68 -10.73 4.59 19.72
C ALA A 68 -10.14 4.62 18.32
N SER A 69 -8.83 4.42 18.22
CA SER A 69 -8.12 4.25 16.96
C SER A 69 -7.51 2.87 16.92
N GLY A 70 -7.61 2.24 15.77
CA GLY A 70 -7.06 0.91 15.55
C GLY A 70 -6.72 0.72 14.09
N GLY A 71 -6.23 -0.47 13.78
CA GLY A 71 -5.94 -0.82 12.42
C GLY A 71 -5.70 -2.31 12.27
N ALA A 72 -5.61 -2.71 11.02
CA ALA A 72 -5.14 -4.01 10.62
C ALA A 72 -3.92 -3.83 9.73
N ILE A 73 -2.93 -4.68 9.94
CA ILE A 73 -1.78 -4.82 9.05
C ILE A 73 -1.61 -6.30 8.72
N GLY A 74 -1.39 -6.57 7.45
CA GLY A 74 -1.20 -7.90 6.92
C GLY A 74 0.01 -7.93 6.00
N PHE A 75 0.62 -9.09 5.96
CA PHE A 75 1.74 -9.44 5.11
C PHE A 75 1.39 -10.75 4.43
N THR A 76 1.47 -10.80 3.10
CA THR A 76 1.31 -12.03 2.32
C THR A 76 2.56 -12.25 1.49
N THR A 77 3.14 -13.44 1.55
CA THR A 77 4.29 -13.80 0.72
C THR A 77 3.94 -13.82 -0.77
N GLY A 78 4.94 -13.70 -1.64
CA GLY A 78 4.74 -13.97 -3.06
C GLY A 78 4.36 -15.42 -3.35
N ASN A 79 3.80 -15.66 -4.54
CA ASN A 79 3.41 -16.99 -4.97
C ASN A 79 4.65 -17.88 -5.19
N PHE A 80 4.71 -19.02 -4.51
CA PHE A 80 5.71 -20.04 -4.75
C PHE A 80 5.03 -21.35 -5.15
N LYS A 81 5.15 -21.72 -6.42
CA LYS A 81 4.57 -22.95 -6.98
C LYS A 81 3.07 -23.11 -6.69
N GLY A 82 2.32 -22.01 -6.68
CA GLY A 82 0.89 -21.99 -6.39
C GLY A 82 0.52 -21.81 -4.91
N PHE A 83 1.50 -21.72 -4.01
CA PHE A 83 1.27 -21.51 -2.58
C PHE A 83 1.65 -20.10 -2.13
N GLU A 84 0.85 -19.54 -1.23
CA GLU A 84 1.07 -18.25 -0.58
C GLU A 84 0.75 -18.40 0.91
N VAL A 85 1.50 -17.68 1.74
CA VAL A 85 1.30 -17.65 3.19
C VAL A 85 1.12 -16.20 3.61
N GLY A 86 0.06 -15.95 4.38
CA GLY A 86 -0.22 -14.63 4.91
C GLY A 86 -0.33 -14.64 6.43
N VAL A 87 0.14 -13.56 7.06
CA VAL A 87 -0.10 -13.27 8.47
C VAL A 87 -0.76 -11.89 8.59
N LYS A 88 -1.73 -11.77 9.50
CA LYS A 88 -2.45 -10.52 9.74
C LYS A 88 -2.59 -10.26 11.22
N GLY A 89 -2.23 -9.04 11.63
CA GLY A 89 -2.44 -8.52 12.97
C GLY A 89 -3.51 -7.43 12.96
N ILE A 90 -4.29 -7.39 14.04
CA ILE A 90 -5.21 -6.28 14.32
C ILE A 90 -4.85 -5.68 15.67
N PHE A 91 -4.97 -4.36 15.78
CA PHE A 91 -4.77 -3.65 17.03
C PHE A 91 -5.82 -2.56 17.18
N THR A 92 -6.21 -2.27 18.42
CA THR A 92 -7.14 -1.20 18.73
C THR A 92 -6.78 -0.62 20.09
N TYR A 93 -6.66 0.71 20.13
CA TYR A 93 -6.35 1.47 21.32
C TYR A 93 -7.46 2.47 21.60
N LYS A 94 -7.88 2.53 22.86
CA LYS A 94 -8.77 3.56 23.35
C LYS A 94 -7.94 4.82 23.62
N LEU A 95 -8.11 5.84 22.78
CA LEU A 95 -7.35 7.08 22.89
C LEU A 95 -7.92 7.98 23.98
N LEU A 96 -9.24 8.08 24.02
CA LEU A 96 -9.95 8.95 24.94
C LEU A 96 -11.27 8.31 25.35
N ALA A 97 -11.56 8.34 26.64
CA ALA A 97 -12.86 7.96 27.16
C ALA A 97 -13.22 8.94 28.27
N VAL A 98 -14.31 9.69 28.07
CA VAL A 98 -14.86 10.59 29.08
C VAL A 98 -16.18 9.99 29.53
N ILE A 99 -16.22 9.68 30.82
CA ILE A 99 -17.36 9.01 31.46
C ILE A 99 -18.16 10.00 32.32
N TRP A 100 -17.62 11.19 32.57
CA TRP A 100 -18.28 12.26 33.29
C TRP A 100 -18.16 13.54 32.47
N VAL A 101 -19.10 13.76 31.57
CA VAL A 101 -19.37 15.13 31.13
C VAL A 101 -20.17 15.76 32.24
N LEU A 102 -19.59 16.80 32.87
CA LEU A 102 -20.31 17.71 33.75
C LEU A 102 -21.53 18.21 32.98
N ARG A 103 -22.71 17.68 33.31
CA ARG A 103 -23.98 18.23 32.89
C ARG A 103 -24.11 19.59 33.59
N MET A 104 -23.51 20.63 33.01
CA MET A 104 -23.88 22.00 33.34
C MET A 104 -25.32 22.17 32.87
N ARG A 105 -26.25 21.94 33.81
CA ARG A 105 -27.59 22.52 33.75
C ARG A 105 -27.49 24.00 34.09
#